data_AF-A0A948WPA3-F1
#
_entry.id   AF-A0A948WPA3-F1
#
_cell.length_a   1.000
_cell.length_b   1.000
_cell.length_c   1.000
_cell.angle_alpha   90.00
_cell.angle_beta   90.00
_cell.angle_gamma   90.00
#
_symmetry.space_group_name_H-M   'P 1'
#
loop_
_entity.id
_entity.type
_entity.pdbx_description
1 polymer ?
#
loop_
_entity_poly.entity_id
_entity_poly.type
_entity_poly.pdbx_seq_one_letter_code
_entity_poly.pdbx_strand_id
1 'polypeptide(L)' 'MSGIEEWFERERRRGAERERQCREKRAFTSEAEARAVAAADRAQFGDRFHPYRCELCGDWHLTRQDPGRQ' A
#
# COMPACT_ATOMS: atom_id res chain seq x y z
N MET A 1 -15.51 22.48 -20.89
CA MET A 1 -15.59 21.82 -19.58
C MET A 1 -14.65 22.55 -18.64
N SER A 2 -15.07 22.78 -17.40
CA SER A 2 -14.29 23.56 -16.43
C SER A 2 -13.10 22.75 -15.92
N GLY A 3 -11.94 23.39 -15.74
CA GLY A 3 -10.76 22.74 -15.16
C GLY A 3 -10.99 22.19 -13.74
N ILE A 4 -12.04 22.65 -13.05
CA ILE A 4 -12.49 22.13 -11.76
C ILE A 4 -13.16 20.76 -11.91
N GLU A 5 -13.98 20.56 -12.95
CA GLU A 5 -14.63 19.27 -13.24
C GLU A 5 -13.58 18.21 -13.60
N GLU A 6 -12.61 18.57 -14.44
CA GLU A 6 -11.48 17.71 -14.80
C GLU A 6 -10.59 17.34 -13.60
N TRP A 7 -10.52 18.20 -12.59
CA TRP A 7 -9.79 17.93 -11.35
C TRP A 7 -10.51 16.88 -10.50
N PHE A 8 -11.82 17.03 -10.30
CA PHE A 8 -12.63 16.06 -9.55
C PHE A 8 -12.64 14.67 -10.20
N GLU A 9 -12.70 14.60 -11.53
CA GLU A 9 -12.63 13.32 -12.26
C GLU A 9 -11.27 12.63 -12.10
N ARG A 10 -10.18 13.40 -12.14
CA ARG A 10 -8.84 12.88 -11.87
C ARG A 10 -8.71 12.32 -10.47
N GLU A 11 -9.25 13.02 -9.48
CA GLU A 11 -9.19 12.58 -8.08
C GLU A 11 -10.00 11.31 -7.85
N ARG A 12 -11.20 11.22 -8.44
CA ARG A 12 -11.99 9.98 -8.45
C ARG A 12 -11.23 8.81 -9.08
N ARG A 13 -10.54 9.03 -10.20
CA ARG A 13 -9.74 7.99 -10.87
C ARG A 13 -8.59 7.52 -9.99
N ARG A 14 -7.87 8.45 -9.35
CA ARG A 14 -6.80 8.15 -8.39
C ARG A 14 -7.31 7.36 -7.20
N GLY A 15 -8.49 7.69 -6.67
CA GLY A 15 -9.17 6.91 -5.62
C GLY A 15 -9.41 5.46 -6.05
N ALA A 16 -10.06 5.27 -7.21
CA ALA A 16 -10.37 3.93 -7.74
C ALA A 16 -9.11 3.09 -8.04
N GLU A 17 -8.04 3.72 -8.54
CA GLU A 17 -6.75 3.04 -8.76
C GLU A 17 -6.11 2.59 -7.45
N ARG A 18 -6.16 3.43 -6.40
CA ARG A 18 -5.67 3.06 -5.06
C ARG A 18 -6.45 1.88 -4.47
N GLU A 19 -7.77 1.86 -4.63
CA GLU A 19 -8.62 0.74 -4.20
C GLU A 19 -8.32 -0.55 -4.97
N ARG A 20 -8.15 -0.46 -6.30
CA ARG A 20 -7.78 -1.62 -7.13
C ARG A 20 -6.40 -2.16 -6.73
N GLN A 21 -5.42 -1.28 -6.54
CA GLN A 21 -4.09 -1.67 -6.11
C GLN A 21 -4.11 -2.29 -4.70
N CYS A 22 -4.95 -1.79 -3.81
CA CYS A 22 -5.17 -2.38 -2.49
C CYS A 22 -5.70 -3.81 -2.60
N ARG A 23 -6.69 -4.07 -3.47
CA ARG A 23 -7.21 -5.43 -3.71
C ARG A 23 -6.21 -6.38 -4.37
N GLU A 24 -5.35 -5.87 -5.24
CA GLU A 24 -4.33 -6.69 -5.91
C GLU A 24 -3.12 -6.99 -5.01
N LYS A 25 -2.84 -6.12 -4.04
CA LYS A 25 -1.76 -6.31 -3.06
C LYS A 25 -2.17 -7.33 -2.00
N ARG A 26 -1.18 -8.08 -1.51
CA ARG A 26 -1.36 -8.96 -0.35
C ARG A 26 -1.78 -8.13 0.86
N ALA A 27 -2.96 -8.41 1.38
CA ALA A 27 -3.48 -7.89 2.64
C ALA A 27 -3.32 -8.96 3.73
N PHE A 28 -2.90 -8.54 4.92
CA PHE A 28 -2.82 -9.37 6.11
C PHE A 28 -3.75 -8.77 7.16
N THR A 29 -4.57 -9.60 7.77
CA THR A 29 -5.51 -9.16 8.80
C THR A 29 -4.78 -8.81 10.10
N SER A 30 -3.59 -9.37 10.30
CA SER A 30 -2.79 -9.22 11.52
C SER A 30 -1.42 -8.60 11.26
N GLU A 31 -1.02 -7.67 12.13
CA GLU A 31 0.32 -7.07 12.11
C GLU A 31 1.42 -8.15 12.23
N ALA A 32 1.17 -9.16 13.07
CA ALA A 32 2.09 -10.26 13.29
C ALA A 32 2.36 -11.06 12.01
N GLU A 33 1.33 -11.33 11.20
CA GLU A 33 1.50 -11.99 9.90
C GLU A 33 2.30 -11.12 8.93
N ALA A 34 1.95 -9.83 8.82
CA ALA A 34 2.66 -8.91 7.94
C ALA A 34 4.14 -8.79 8.35
N ARG A 35 4.44 -8.72 9.65
CA ARG A 35 5.81 -8.69 10.17
C ARG A 35 6.55 -10.01 9.92
N ALA A 36 5.90 -11.16 10.08
CA ALA A 36 6.51 -12.45 9.81
C ALA A 36 6.90 -12.59 8.33
N VAL A 37 6.02 -12.17 7.42
CA VAL A 37 6.32 -12.16 5.98
C VAL A 37 7.43 -11.14 5.67
N ALA A 38 7.38 -9.93 6.21
CA ALA A 38 8.45 -8.95 6.05
C ALA A 38 9.81 -9.47 6.56
N ALA A 39 9.83 -10.19 7.68
CA ALA A 39 11.03 -10.82 8.22
C ALA A 39 11.56 -11.96 7.32
N ALA A 40 10.66 -12.79 6.78
CA ALA A 40 11.00 -13.85 5.83
C ALA A 40 11.54 -13.30 4.51
N ASP A 41 10.94 -12.22 3.99
CA ASP A 41 11.43 -11.49 2.83
C ASP A 41 12.78 -10.81 3.13
N ARG A 42 12.95 -10.23 4.32
CA ARG A 42 14.22 -9.63 4.74
C ARG A 42 15.36 -10.64 4.77
N ALA A 43 15.09 -11.87 5.22
CA ALA A 43 16.07 -12.94 5.21
C ALA A 43 16.46 -13.39 3.78
N GLN A 44 15.53 -13.33 2.82
CA GLN A 44 15.75 -13.79 1.44
C GLN A 44 16.30 -12.71 0.50
N PHE A 45 15.81 -11.48 0.60
CA PHE A 45 16.05 -10.39 -0.36
C PHE A 45 16.63 -9.12 0.28
N GLY A 46 16.86 -9.12 1.59
CA GLY A 46 17.29 -7.95 2.36
C GLY A 46 16.13 -7.05 2.77
N ASP A 47 16.45 -5.96 3.48
CA ASP A 47 15.45 -5.04 4.06
C ASP A 47 14.77 -4.20 2.97
N ARG A 48 13.75 -4.80 2.34
CA ARG A 48 13.04 -4.23 1.19
C ARG A 48 11.55 -4.14 1.39
N PHE A 49 10.99 -4.73 2.45
CA PHE A 49 9.54 -4.79 2.65
C PHE A 49 9.20 -4.38 4.08
N HIS A 50 8.42 -3.31 4.22
CA HIS A 50 7.96 -2.80 5.50
C HIS A 50 6.45 -2.97 5.64
N PRO A 51 5.97 -3.55 6.76
CA PRO A 51 4.54 -3.63 7.02
C PRO A 51 3.99 -2.24 7.36
N TYR A 52 2.87 -1.87 6.72
CA TYR A 52 2.13 -0.64 7.01
C TYR A 52 0.62 -0.94 7.06
N ARG A 53 -0.10 -0.20 7.90
CA ARG A 53 -1.55 -0.29 7.96
C ARG A 53 -2.17 0.55 6.84
N CYS A 54 -3.04 -0.07 6.05
CA CYS A 54 -3.75 0.58 4.96
C CYS A 54 -4.89 1.43 5.49
N GLU A 55 -4.97 2.70 5.10
CA GLU A 55 -6.11 3.57 5.44
C GLU A 55 -7.36 3.30 4.57
N LEU A 56 -7.22 2.55 3.48
CA LEU A 56 -8.31 2.24 2.55
C LEU A 56 -9.11 1.01 2.99
N CYS A 57 -8.43 -0.09 3.32
CA CYS A 57 -9.08 -1.33 3.76
C CYS A 57 -8.94 -1.60 5.27
N GLY A 58 -8.03 -0.93 5.97
CA GLY A 58 -7.76 -1.17 7.39
C GLY A 58 -6.79 -2.32 7.69
N ASP A 59 -6.48 -3.16 6.70
CA ASP A 59 -5.57 -4.30 6.80
C ASP A 59 -4.09 -3.89 6.71
N TRP A 60 -3.20 -4.85 6.96
CA TRP A 60 -1.76 -4.68 6.84
C TRP A 60 -1.25 -5.05 5.44
N HIS A 61 -0.48 -4.17 4.84
CA HIS A 61 0.19 -4.38 3.55
C HIS A 61 1.70 -4.26 3.70
N LEU A 62 2.44 -4.77 2.71
CA LEU A 62 3.89 -4.62 2.61
C LEU A 62 4.23 -3.56 1.56
N THR A 63 5.05 -2.58 1.92
CA THR A 63 5.59 -1.57 0.99
C THR A 63 7.08 -1.77 0.76
N ARG A 64 7.53 -1.43 -0.46
CA ARG A 64 8.95 -1.45 -0.83
C ARG A 64 9.69 -0.15 -0.56
N GLN A 65 8.96 0.89 -0.18
CA GLN A 65 9.58 2.16 0.21
C GLN A 65 10.02 2.08 1.66
N ASP A 66 11.33 2.23 1.87
CA ASP A 66 11.88 2.54 3.18
C ASP A 66 11.36 3.94 3.60
N PRO A 67 10.61 4.07 4.70
CA PRO A 67 10.08 5.36 5.12
C PRO A 67 11.17 6.37 5.55
N GLY A 68 12.45 5.97 5.61
CA GLY A 68 13.58 6.80 5.99
C GLY A 68 14.47 7.28 4.82
N ARG A 69 14.17 6.90 3.57
CA ARG A 69 14.98 7.29 2.39
C ARG A 69 14.18 8.23 1.49
N GLN A 70 14.13 9.51 1.87
CA GLN A 70 13.73 10.63 1.00
C GLN A 70 14.95 11.45 0.64
#